data_AF-A0A4Y9NMT4-F1
#
_entry.id   AF-A0A4Y9NMT4-F1
#
_cell.length_a   1.000
_cell.length_b   1.000
_cell.length_c   1.000
_cell.angle_alpha   90.00
_cell.angle_beta   90.00
_cell.angle_gamma   90.00
#
_symmetry.space_group_name_H-M   'P 1'
#
loop_
_entity.id
_entity.type
_entity.pdbx_description
1 polymer ?
#
loop_
_entity_poly.entity_id
_entity_poly.type
_entity_poly.pdbx_seq_one_letter_code
_entity_poly.pdbx_strand_id
1 'polypeptide(L)' 'MTTTTAGAMLIGGVGFNSTAATATPPSGWVELGEPTGGQNLEVAGQARPAAGVTGNAVWTFSGSYTSTGWLRALRPALS' A
#
# COMPACT_ATOMS: atom_id res chain seq x y z
N MET A 1 4.44 8.89 5.87
CA MET A 1 3.71 10.11 5.44
C MET A 1 4.28 10.58 4.12
N THR A 2 3.45 10.82 3.12
CA THR A 2 3.88 11.38 1.83
C THR A 2 2.99 12.57 1.49
N THR A 3 3.53 13.55 0.77
CA THR A 3 2.73 14.61 0.15
C THR A 3 2.49 14.26 -1.32
N THR A 4 1.25 14.33 -1.78
CA THR A 4 0.89 14.07 -3.18
C THR A 4 0.73 15.36 -3.98
N THR A 5 0.95 15.27 -5.28
CA THR A 5 0.45 16.24 -6.27
C THR A 5 -0.97 15.85 -6.69
N ALA A 6 -1.70 16.77 -7.32
CA ALA A 6 -2.99 16.44 -7.93
C ALA A 6 -2.82 15.33 -8.99
N GLY A 7 -3.73 14.37 -9.00
CA GLY A 7 -3.69 13.21 -9.91
C GLY A 7 -2.64 12.16 -9.58
N ALA A 8 -1.93 12.26 -8.44
CA ALA A 8 -0.99 11.24 -8.03
C ALA A 8 -1.70 9.92 -7.64
N MET A 9 -1.00 8.80 -7.79
CA MET A 9 -1.37 7.53 -7.17
C MET A 9 -0.57 7.38 -5.88
N LEU A 10 -1.25 7.25 -4.75
CA LEU A 10 -0.58 6.81 -3.53
C LEU A 10 -0.60 5.28 -3.51
N ILE A 11 0.57 4.67 -3.47
CA ILE A 11 0.76 3.22 -3.48
C ILE A 11 1.60 2.81 -2.27
N GLY A 12 1.32 1.62 -1.75
CA GLY A 12 2.13 1.04 -0.70
C GLY A 12 1.94 -0.47 -0.65
N GLY A 13 2.72 -1.09 0.21
CA GLY A 13 2.57 -2.51 0.47
C GLY A 13 3.25 -2.94 1.75
N VAL A 14 2.88 -4.14 2.18
CA VAL A 14 3.39 -4.80 3.38
C VAL A 14 3.83 -6.21 3.04
N GLY A 15 5.00 -6.61 3.52
CA GLY A 15 5.54 -7.96 3.35
C GLY A 15 5.69 -8.67 4.69
N PHE A 16 5.52 -9.99 4.70
CA PHE A 16 5.55 -10.84 5.89
C PHE A 16 6.72 -11.84 5.85
N ASN A 17 7.31 -12.12 7.01
CA ASN A 17 8.09 -13.35 7.19
C ASN A 17 7.16 -14.52 7.52
N SER A 18 6.26 -14.84 6.59
CA SER A 18 5.26 -15.89 6.71
C SER A 18 4.71 -16.25 5.33
N THR A 19 4.32 -17.51 5.15
CA THR A 19 3.63 -18.03 3.97
C THR A 19 2.12 -18.16 4.16
N ALA A 20 1.61 -17.94 5.37
CA ALA A 20 0.19 -18.06 5.70
C ALA A 20 -0.43 -16.73 6.16
N ALA A 21 0.37 -15.68 6.37
CA ALA A 21 -0.13 -14.38 6.77
C ALA A 21 -0.95 -13.74 5.64
N THR A 22 -2.09 -13.15 5.98
CA THR A 22 -2.89 -12.36 5.05
C THR A 22 -3.01 -10.94 5.56
N ALA A 23 -3.20 -10.00 4.65
CA ALA A 23 -3.43 -8.61 5.00
C ALA A 23 -4.56 -7.98 4.21
N THR A 24 -5.33 -7.14 4.89
CA THR A 24 -6.35 -6.31 4.28
C THR A 24 -5.78 -4.91 4.04
N PRO A 25 -5.95 -4.34 2.84
CA PRO A 25 -5.42 -3.01 2.52
C PRO A 25 -6.18 -1.90 3.26
N PRO A 26 -5.63 -0.67 3.28
CA PRO A 26 -6.33 0.46 3.87
C PRO A 26 -7.70 0.68 3.22
N SER A 27 -8.68 1.12 4.01
CA SER A 27 -10.04 1.35 3.52
C SER A 27 -10.08 2.28 2.31
N GLY A 28 -10.78 1.88 1.26
CA GLY A 28 -10.93 2.66 0.02
C GLY A 28 -9.73 2.58 -0.93
N TRP A 29 -8.74 1.72 -0.64
CA TRP A 29 -7.66 1.40 -1.56
C TRP A 29 -8.04 0.19 -2.40
N VAL A 30 -7.52 0.15 -3.63
CA VAL A 30 -7.69 -0.94 -4.57
C VAL A 30 -6.46 -1.84 -4.50
N GLU A 31 -6.68 -3.13 -4.33
CA GLU A 31 -5.62 -4.15 -4.36
C GLU A 31 -4.99 -4.23 -5.76
N LEU A 32 -3.67 -4.30 -5.80
CA LEU A 32 -2.85 -4.34 -7.02
C LEU A 32 -2.15 -5.69 -7.19
N GLY A 33 -2.03 -6.48 -6.12
CA GLY A 33 -1.63 -7.89 -6.20
C GLY A 33 -1.05 -8.46 -4.90
N GLU A 34 -1.26 -9.76 -4.73
CA GLU A 34 -0.73 -10.61 -3.65
C GLU A 34 0.11 -11.76 -4.26
N PRO A 35 1.46 -11.68 -4.31
CA PRO A 35 2.27 -12.79 -4.80
C PRO A 35 2.31 -13.95 -3.78
N THR A 36 2.02 -15.15 -4.25
CA THR A 36 2.09 -16.40 -3.48
C THR A 36 3.39 -17.15 -3.82
N GLY A 37 4.36 -17.24 -2.90
CA GLY A 37 5.63 -17.91 -3.25
C GLY A 37 6.76 -17.98 -2.21
N GLY A 38 6.48 -17.79 -0.91
CA GLY A 38 7.52 -17.85 0.15
C GLY A 38 7.67 -16.55 0.95
N GLN A 39 7.15 -15.44 0.41
CA GLN A 39 6.86 -14.20 1.12
C GLN A 39 5.48 -13.74 0.71
N ASN A 40 4.57 -13.62 1.66
CA ASN A 40 3.29 -12.99 1.40
C ASN A 40 3.53 -11.48 1.36
N LEU A 41 3.04 -10.82 0.31
CA LEU A 41 3.09 -9.39 0.11
C LEU A 41 1.69 -8.94 -0.25
N GLU A 42 1.24 -7.84 0.34
CA GLU A 42 -0.02 -7.19 -0.04
C GLU A 42 0.31 -5.80 -0.59
N VAL A 43 -0.15 -5.49 -1.81
CA VAL A 43 0.09 -4.19 -2.46
C VAL A 43 -1.23 -3.57 -2.87
N ALA A 44 -1.43 -2.31 -2.50
CA ALA A 44 -2.64 -1.58 -2.84
C ALA A 44 -2.33 -0.11 -3.16
N GLY A 45 -3.27 0.56 -3.84
CA GLY A 45 -3.16 1.97 -4.17
C GLY A 45 -4.49 2.72 -4.12
N GLN A 46 -4.40 4.05 -3.98
CA GLN A 46 -5.54 4.95 -4.07
C GLN A 46 -5.17 6.21 -4.86
N ALA A 47 -5.98 6.53 -5.87
CA ALA A 47 -5.88 7.79 -6.59
C ALA A 47 -6.10 8.99 -5.66
N ARG A 48 -5.26 10.01 -5.79
CA ARG A 48 -5.32 11.25 -5.02
C ARG A 48 -5.61 12.41 -5.97
N PRO A 49 -6.89 12.78 -6.14
CA PRO A 49 -7.29 13.82 -7.09
C PRO A 49 -6.75 15.20 -6.69
N ALA A 50 -6.63 15.47 -5.39
CA ALA A 50 -6.06 16.71 -4.86
C ALA A 50 -4.63 16.50 -4.31
N ALA A 51 -3.84 17.57 -4.35
CA ALA A 51 -2.56 17.63 -3.67
C ALA A 51 -2.74 17.72 -2.14
N GLY A 52 -1.77 17.21 -1.37
CA GLY A 52 -1.80 17.33 0.08
C GLY A 52 -1.14 16.19 0.85
N VAL A 53 -1.22 16.26 2.17
CA VAL A 53 -0.77 15.21 3.08
C VAL A 53 -1.75 14.03 3.02
N THR A 54 -1.23 12.81 2.92
CA THR A 54 -2.06 11.62 2.71
C THR A 54 -2.47 10.87 3.98
N GLY A 55 -1.92 11.24 5.13
CA GLY A 55 -2.18 10.54 6.40
C GLY A 55 -1.51 9.15 6.48
N ASN A 56 -1.90 8.39 7.49
CA ASN A 56 -1.43 7.01 7.69
C ASN A 56 -2.20 6.08 6.73
N ALA A 57 -1.47 5.17 6.09
CA ALA A 57 -2.06 4.01 5.42
C ALA A 57 -1.92 2.81 6.37
N VAL A 58 -3.02 2.17 6.70
CA VAL A 58 -3.07 1.09 7.71
C VAL A 58 -3.48 -0.21 7.02
N TRP A 59 -2.58 -1.18 7.04
CA TRP A 59 -2.91 -2.56 6.71
C TRP A 59 -3.28 -3.33 7.98
N THR A 60 -4.30 -4.17 7.88
CA THR A 60 -4.73 -5.03 8.99
C THR A 60 -4.30 -6.46 8.71
N PHE A 61 -3.67 -7.13 9.68
CA PHE A 61 -3.16 -8.48 9.51
C PHE A 61 -4.07 -9.50 10.19
N SER A 62 -4.13 -10.72 9.65
CA SER A 62 -4.88 -11.84 10.27
C SER A 62 -4.30 -12.36 11.58
N GLY A 63 -3.15 -11.83 12.02
CA GLY A 63 -2.46 -12.21 13.25
C GLY A 63 -1.23 -11.34 13.51
N SER A 64 -0.37 -11.78 14.44
CA SER A 64 0.88 -11.10 14.77
C SER A 64 2.05 -11.70 14.00
N TYR A 65 2.67 -10.89 13.12
CA TYR A 65 3.78 -11.31 12.28
C TYR A 65 4.88 -10.25 12.24
N THR A 66 6.12 -10.70 12.08
CA THR A 66 7.19 -9.79 11.66
C THR A 66 6.89 -9.32 10.25
N SER A 67 6.81 -8.01 10.09
CA SER A 67 6.43 -7.37 8.84
C SER A 67 7.31 -6.15 8.56
N THR A 68 7.32 -5.75 7.30
CA THR A 68 7.85 -4.46 6.85
C THR A 68 6.85 -3.82 5.91
N GLY A 69 6.87 -2.50 5.82
CA GLY A 69 5.93 -1.75 4.99
C GLY A 69 6.58 -0.55 4.32
N TRP A 70 6.01 -0.12 3.21
CA TRP A 70 6.45 1.06 2.47
C TRP A 70 5.26 1.83 1.90
N LEU A 71 5.48 3.12 1.66
CA LEU A 71 4.48 4.04 1.12
C LEU A 71 5.15 5.03 0.17
N ARG A 72 4.60 5.21 -1.04
CA ARG A 72 5.12 6.13 -2.05
C ARG A 72 4.02 6.81 -2.84
N ALA A 73 4.23 8.07 -3.20
CA ALA A 73 3.41 8.79 -4.17
C ALA A 73 4.02 8.66 -5.57
N LEU A 74 3.28 8.09 -6.52
CA LEU A 74 3.60 8.09 -7.94
C LEU A 74 2.93 9.28 -8.60
N ARG A 75 3.71 10.09 -9.32
CA ARG A 75 3.20 11.22 -10.08
C ARG A 75 2.90 10.77 -11.52
N PRO A 76 1.84 11.28 -12.16
CA PRO A 76 1.68 11.13 -13.61
C PRO A 76 2.94 11.62 -14.32
N ALA A 77 3.33 10.95 -15.40
CA ALA A 77 4.35 11.49 -16.29
C ALA A 77 3.87 12.86 -16.79
N LEU A 78 4.78 13.83 -16.88
CA LEU A 78 4.50 15.05 -17.63
C LEU A 78 4.31 14.61 -19.09
N SER A 79 3.13 14.90 -19.65
CA SER A 79 2.83 14.70 -21.06
C SER A 79 3.66 15.63 -21.94
#